data_AF-A0A3A4F8F5-F1
#
_entry.id   AF-A0A3A4F8F5-F1
#
_cell.length_a   1.000
_cell.length_b   1.000
_cell.length_c   1.000
_cell.angle_alpha   90.00
_cell.angle_beta   90.00
_cell.angle_gamma   90.00
#
_symmetry.space_group_name_H-M   'P 1'
#
loop_
_entity.id
_entity.type
_entity.pdbx_description
1 polymer ?
#
loop_
_entity_poly.entity_id
_entity_poly.type
_entity_poly.pdbx_seq_one_letter_code
_entity_poly.pdbx_strand_id
1 'polypeptide(L)'
;MHLPGLEADGPNFGHGRSPLSLIDGLTNDSAHMTGAVADALAEVGAPKGAEVFMTGFSLGGLHATNMAKSRDFQQEYNLRAVTTVGSPTRSGPTRPGVKVTHLEDARDPVPHLTGDRHELSAERMVIEYNHQNPDSAVESIAGSAHTWEHNLDGITLMEDNEADWLDLGERNHLDEFRAQLRFDAEVETYVFESHWQPMDTPEHIMPWQAGGVSDLDYLGDALQDGARELRRLPPE
;
A
#
# COMPACT_ATOMS: atom_id res chain seq x y z
N MET A 1 5.16 -4.62 10.48
CA MET A 1 4.61 -5.50 9.44
C MET A 1 4.79 -4.85 8.07
N HIS A 2 5.14 -5.63 7.04
CA HIS A 2 5.25 -5.14 5.67
C HIS A 2 4.30 -5.91 4.76
N LEU A 3 3.58 -5.21 3.87
CA LEU A 3 2.74 -5.78 2.83
C LEU A 3 3.34 -5.44 1.46
N PRO A 4 3.86 -6.44 0.71
CA PRO A 4 4.45 -6.20 -0.60
C PRO A 4 3.39 -5.93 -1.68
N GLY A 5 3.85 -5.47 -2.84
CA GLY A 5 2.99 -5.21 -4.01
C GLY A 5 2.43 -6.48 -4.67
N LEU A 6 1.70 -6.29 -5.77
CA LEU A 6 1.18 -7.38 -6.61
C LEU A 6 2.30 -8.34 -7.03
N GLU A 7 2.00 -9.63 -7.09
CA GLU A 7 2.88 -10.64 -7.68
C GLU A 7 2.28 -11.06 -9.04
N ALA A 8 2.91 -10.60 -10.13
CA ALA A 8 2.39 -10.73 -11.49
C ALA A 8 2.97 -11.93 -12.27
N ASP A 9 3.54 -12.91 -11.56
CA ASP A 9 4.22 -14.07 -12.15
C ASP A 9 3.22 -15.11 -12.71
N GLY A 10 2.69 -14.76 -13.89
CA GLY A 10 1.85 -15.64 -14.70
C GLY A 10 0.38 -15.74 -14.23
N PRO A 11 -0.39 -16.69 -14.79
CA PRO A 11 -1.84 -16.80 -14.55
C PRO A 11 -2.18 -17.47 -13.19
N ASN A 12 -1.32 -17.34 -12.17
CA ASN A 12 -1.53 -17.99 -10.89
C ASN A 12 -2.39 -17.14 -9.94
N PHE A 13 -3.71 -17.22 -10.13
CA PHE A 13 -4.70 -16.55 -9.27
C PHE A 13 -4.70 -17.06 -7.81
N GLY A 14 -4.04 -18.19 -7.52
CA GLY A 14 -4.04 -18.82 -6.20
C GLY A 14 -3.25 -18.05 -5.12
N HIS A 15 -2.31 -17.19 -5.47
CA HIS A 15 -1.53 -16.42 -4.48
C HIS A 15 -2.35 -15.24 -3.92
N GLY A 16 -2.18 -14.95 -2.63
CA GLY A 16 -2.83 -13.81 -1.94
C GLY A 16 -2.37 -12.43 -2.44
N ARG A 17 -1.36 -12.39 -3.33
CA ARG A 17 -0.86 -11.20 -4.03
C ARG A 17 -1.32 -11.13 -5.49
N SER A 18 -2.30 -11.94 -5.89
CA SER A 18 -2.87 -11.99 -7.26
C SER A 18 -3.91 -10.88 -7.50
N PRO A 19 -4.43 -10.71 -8.73
CA PRO A 19 -5.49 -9.74 -9.04
C PRO A 19 -6.76 -9.87 -8.18
N LEU A 20 -7.05 -11.04 -7.61
CA LEU A 20 -8.17 -11.20 -6.66
C LEU A 20 -8.00 -10.35 -5.40
N SER A 21 -6.75 -10.10 -5.00
CA SER A 21 -6.42 -9.25 -3.85
C SER A 21 -6.62 -7.76 -4.16
N LEU A 22 -6.37 -7.33 -5.40
CA LEU A 22 -6.78 -6.01 -5.86
C LEU A 22 -8.32 -5.84 -5.81
N ILE A 23 -9.09 -6.89 -6.14
CA ILE A 23 -10.55 -6.86 -5.98
C ILE A 23 -10.93 -6.71 -4.50
N ASP A 24 -10.38 -7.53 -3.59
CA ASP A 24 -10.64 -7.41 -2.13
C ASP A 24 -10.32 -6.00 -1.61
N GLY A 25 -9.20 -5.42 -2.04
CA GLY A 25 -8.80 -4.05 -1.69
C GLY A 25 -9.72 -2.95 -2.26
N LEU A 26 -10.35 -3.18 -3.41
CA LEU A 26 -11.21 -2.19 -4.08
C LEU A 26 -12.72 -2.37 -3.83
N THR A 27 -13.21 -3.57 -3.51
CA THR A 27 -14.66 -3.83 -3.39
C THR A 27 -15.09 -4.30 -2.00
N ASN A 28 -14.15 -4.71 -1.16
CA ASN A 28 -14.42 -5.35 0.13
C ASN A 28 -13.60 -4.73 1.28
N ASP A 29 -13.08 -3.51 1.07
CA ASP A 29 -12.21 -2.76 2.00
C ASP A 29 -11.11 -3.63 2.65
N SER A 30 -10.53 -4.56 1.87
CA SER A 30 -9.49 -5.49 2.30
C SER A 30 -9.89 -6.46 3.42
N ALA A 31 -11.17 -6.82 3.56
CA ALA A 31 -11.60 -7.65 4.68
C ALA A 31 -10.95 -9.05 4.69
N HIS A 32 -10.73 -9.67 3.53
CA HIS A 32 -10.03 -10.97 3.47
C HIS A 32 -8.55 -10.85 3.83
N MET A 33 -7.85 -9.83 3.28
CA MET A 33 -6.47 -9.55 3.67
C MET A 33 -6.36 -9.19 5.17
N THR A 34 -7.33 -8.46 5.73
CA THR A 34 -7.37 -8.11 7.17
C THR A 34 -7.45 -9.36 8.04
N GLY A 35 -8.27 -10.36 7.65
CA GLY A 35 -8.32 -11.65 8.34
C GLY A 35 -6.98 -12.39 8.31
N ALA A 36 -6.38 -12.53 7.12
CA ALA A 36 -5.07 -13.18 6.97
C ALA A 36 -3.95 -12.48 7.79
N VAL A 37 -4.00 -11.14 7.89
CA VAL A 37 -3.08 -10.37 8.74
C VAL A 37 -3.33 -10.63 10.23
N ALA A 38 -4.60 -10.70 10.66
CA ALA A 38 -4.94 -11.01 12.05
C ALA A 38 -4.52 -12.42 12.47
N ASP A 39 -4.67 -13.40 11.58
CA ASP A 39 -4.22 -14.79 11.77
C ASP A 39 -2.68 -14.87 11.86
N ALA A 40 -1.95 -14.21 10.95
CA ALA A 40 -0.49 -14.17 10.99
C ALA A 40 0.06 -13.52 12.28
N LEU A 41 -0.59 -12.45 12.78
CA LEU A 41 -0.27 -11.84 14.07
C LEU A 41 -0.56 -12.78 15.25
N ALA A 42 -1.65 -13.55 15.19
CA ALA A 42 -1.96 -14.56 16.20
C ALA A 42 -0.97 -15.74 16.18
N GLU A 43 -0.48 -16.15 15.00
CA GLU A 43 0.49 -17.24 14.84
C GLU A 43 1.87 -16.91 15.44
N VAL A 44 2.34 -15.66 15.30
CA VAL A 44 3.55 -15.18 16.02
C VAL A 44 3.30 -14.90 17.50
N GLY A 45 2.08 -15.12 18.01
CA GLY A 45 1.73 -14.94 19.42
C GLY A 45 1.55 -13.48 19.84
N ALA A 46 1.29 -12.55 18.91
CA ALA A 46 1.03 -11.15 19.25
C ALA A 46 -0.24 -11.04 20.12
N PRO A 47 -0.17 -10.45 21.33
CA PRO A 47 -1.33 -10.34 22.19
C PRO A 47 -2.35 -9.32 21.64
N LYS A 48 -3.63 -9.48 21.99
CA LYS A 48 -4.65 -8.47 21.68
C LYS A 48 -4.26 -7.13 22.31
N GLY A 49 -4.38 -6.05 21.54
CA GLY A 49 -3.93 -4.71 21.88
C GLY A 49 -2.43 -4.47 21.63
N ALA A 50 -1.68 -5.43 21.08
CA ALA A 50 -0.30 -5.20 20.63
C ALA A 50 -0.23 -4.03 19.64
N GLU A 51 0.84 -3.25 19.72
CA GLU A 51 1.06 -2.13 18.81
C GLU A 51 1.48 -2.63 17.44
N VAL A 52 0.78 -2.17 16.40
CA VAL A 52 1.07 -2.55 15.02
C VAL A 52 1.54 -1.31 14.26
N PHE A 53 2.69 -1.45 13.60
CA PHE A 53 3.20 -0.52 12.61
C PHE A 53 3.20 -1.22 11.27
N MET A 54 2.59 -0.62 10.25
CA MET A 54 2.39 -1.25 8.96
C MET A 54 3.05 -0.44 7.86
N THR A 55 3.80 -1.11 6.99
CA THR A 55 4.29 -0.55 5.73
C THR A 55 3.66 -1.30 4.56
N GLY A 56 3.38 -0.62 3.46
CA GLY A 56 2.80 -1.26 2.27
C GLY A 56 3.35 -0.66 0.98
N PHE A 57 3.72 -1.51 0.02
CA PHE A 57 4.12 -1.08 -1.33
C PHE A 57 3.02 -1.40 -2.33
N SER A 58 2.71 -0.47 -3.25
CA SER A 58 1.73 -0.69 -4.31
C SER A 58 0.39 -1.22 -3.74
N LEU A 59 -0.11 -2.36 -4.24
CA LEU A 59 -1.26 -3.09 -3.70
C LEU A 59 -1.23 -3.30 -2.18
N GLY A 60 -0.06 -3.58 -1.58
CA GLY A 60 0.07 -3.74 -0.13
C GLY A 60 -0.28 -2.46 0.65
N GLY A 61 -0.04 -1.28 0.08
CA GLY A 61 -0.42 0.00 0.70
C GLY A 61 -1.91 0.31 0.58
N LEU A 62 -2.60 -0.15 -0.47
CA LEU A 62 -4.07 -0.15 -0.52
C LEU A 62 -4.64 -0.99 0.64
N HIS A 63 -4.10 -2.18 0.87
CA HIS A 63 -4.52 -3.02 2.00
C HIS A 63 -4.23 -2.38 3.35
N ALA A 64 -3.04 -1.81 3.53
CA ALA A 64 -2.66 -1.14 4.78
C ALA A 64 -3.54 0.07 5.10
N THR A 65 -3.87 0.90 4.11
CA THR A 65 -4.73 2.09 4.30
C THR A 65 -6.19 1.74 4.50
N ASN A 66 -6.68 0.63 3.96
CA ASN A 66 -8.00 0.10 4.31
C ASN A 66 -8.03 -0.46 5.74
N MET A 67 -6.98 -1.17 6.19
CA MET A 67 -6.86 -1.62 7.59
C MET A 67 -6.79 -0.45 8.58
N ALA A 68 -6.24 0.71 8.20
CA ALA A 68 -6.31 1.95 8.99
C ALA A 68 -7.74 2.52 9.17
N LYS A 69 -8.70 2.06 8.36
CA LYS A 69 -10.14 2.38 8.45
C LYS A 69 -10.92 1.27 9.17
N SER A 70 -10.44 0.04 9.13
CA SER A 70 -11.08 -1.15 9.72
C SER A 70 -11.30 -0.98 11.23
N ARG A 71 -12.57 -1.08 11.64
CA ARG A 71 -12.95 -1.08 13.06
C ARG A 71 -12.48 -2.36 13.75
N ASP A 72 -12.60 -3.50 13.08
CA ASP A 72 -12.47 -4.81 13.71
C ASP A 72 -11.00 -5.13 13.95
N PHE A 73 -10.13 -4.81 12.99
CA PHE A 73 -8.68 -4.84 13.19
C PHE A 73 -8.24 -3.99 14.38
N GLN A 74 -8.82 -2.79 14.51
CA GLN A 74 -8.59 -1.87 15.63
C GLN A 74 -9.24 -2.27 16.96
N GLN A 75 -10.12 -3.26 16.98
CA GLN A 75 -10.63 -3.87 18.22
C GLN A 75 -9.70 -4.97 18.73
N GLU A 76 -8.91 -5.57 17.85
CA GLU A 76 -7.99 -6.66 18.19
C GLU A 76 -6.54 -6.20 18.36
N TYR A 77 -6.08 -5.23 17.57
CA TYR A 77 -4.71 -4.70 17.58
C TYR A 77 -4.69 -3.17 17.60
N ASN A 78 -3.63 -2.61 18.19
CA ASN A 78 -3.44 -1.15 18.31
C ASN A 78 -2.60 -0.63 17.14
N LEU A 79 -3.20 -0.51 15.95
CA LEU A 79 -2.54 0.04 14.77
C LEU A 79 -2.18 1.52 15.00
N ARG A 80 -0.88 1.84 15.07
CA ARG A 80 -0.35 3.17 15.39
C ARG A 80 -0.02 4.00 14.17
N ALA A 81 0.62 3.40 13.17
CA ALA A 81 1.02 4.09 11.96
C ALA A 81 0.94 3.18 10.72
N VAL A 82 0.65 3.80 9.57
CA VAL A 82 0.70 3.20 8.24
C VAL A 82 1.59 4.05 7.33
N THR A 83 2.62 3.45 6.74
CA THR A 83 3.44 4.09 5.71
C THR A 83 3.25 3.38 4.38
N THR A 84 2.78 4.10 3.35
CA THR A 84 2.60 3.52 2.01
C THR A 84 3.62 4.07 1.03
N VAL A 85 4.11 3.22 0.14
CA VAL A 85 5.09 3.57 -0.90
C VAL A 85 4.46 3.30 -2.27
N GLY A 86 4.41 4.32 -3.15
CA GLY A 86 3.89 4.20 -4.53
C GLY A 86 2.46 3.62 -4.62
N SER A 87 1.63 3.76 -3.58
CA SER A 87 0.44 2.91 -3.42
C SER A 87 -0.84 3.56 -3.94
N PRO A 88 -1.70 2.86 -4.70
CA PRO A 88 -2.98 3.40 -5.16
C PRO A 88 -3.97 3.36 -3.99
N THR A 89 -4.06 4.44 -3.23
CA THR A 89 -4.87 4.46 -2.00
C THR A 89 -6.14 5.28 -2.15
N ARG A 90 -7.10 5.07 -1.25
CA ARG A 90 -8.41 5.75 -1.26
C ARG A 90 -8.51 6.84 -0.21
N SER A 91 -9.18 7.92 -0.57
CA SER A 91 -9.51 9.03 0.33
C SER A 91 -10.44 8.60 1.49
N GLY A 92 -10.79 9.57 2.35
CA GLY A 92 -11.60 9.36 3.55
C GLY A 92 -10.80 9.22 4.85
N PRO A 93 -11.45 9.29 6.01
CA PRO A 93 -10.79 9.38 7.31
C PRO A 93 -10.15 8.05 7.73
N THR A 94 -9.01 8.11 8.41
CA THR A 94 -8.51 7.01 9.24
C THR A 94 -9.18 7.00 10.62
N ARG A 95 -8.97 5.92 11.37
CA ARG A 95 -9.35 5.85 12.78
C ARG A 95 -8.52 6.89 13.60
N PRO A 96 -9.10 7.56 14.61
CA PRO A 96 -8.37 8.56 15.41
C PRO A 96 -7.10 8.00 16.07
N GLY A 97 -5.98 8.72 15.94
CA GLY A 97 -4.67 8.31 16.48
C GLY A 97 -3.88 7.34 15.59
N VAL A 98 -4.36 7.06 14.37
CA VAL A 98 -3.58 6.36 13.34
C VAL A 98 -2.91 7.37 12.43
N LYS A 99 -1.58 7.46 12.50
CA LYS A 99 -0.80 8.28 11.57
C LYS A 99 -0.65 7.58 10.23
N VAL A 100 -0.78 8.33 9.14
CA VAL A 100 -0.54 7.84 7.78
C VAL A 100 0.48 8.71 7.06
N THR A 101 1.47 8.07 6.47
CA THR A 101 2.48 8.72 5.62
C THR A 101 2.47 8.06 4.25
N HIS A 102 2.14 8.82 3.23
CA HIS A 102 2.25 8.37 1.85
C HIS A 102 3.58 8.88 1.29
N LEU A 103 4.41 7.98 0.74
CA LEU A 103 5.69 8.26 0.09
C LEU A 103 5.51 8.00 -1.40
N GLU A 104 5.64 9.05 -2.21
CA GLU A 104 5.25 9.04 -3.62
C GLU A 104 6.36 9.65 -4.48
N ASP A 105 6.87 8.93 -5.48
CA ASP A 105 7.70 9.55 -6.52
C ASP A 105 6.77 10.33 -7.45
N ALA A 106 7.05 11.61 -7.70
CA ALA A 106 6.27 12.49 -8.58
C ALA A 106 6.09 11.96 -10.01
N ARG A 107 6.86 10.93 -10.40
CA ARG A 107 6.84 10.27 -11.72
C ARG A 107 6.22 8.87 -11.66
N ASP A 108 5.80 8.40 -10.50
CA ASP A 108 5.03 7.16 -10.32
C ASP A 108 3.54 7.44 -10.63
N PRO A 109 2.94 6.81 -11.65
CA PRO A 109 1.51 6.96 -11.94
C PRO A 109 0.61 6.33 -10.87
N VAL A 110 1.10 5.33 -10.13
CA VAL A 110 0.26 4.40 -9.37
C VAL A 110 -0.51 5.05 -8.21
N PRO A 111 0.07 5.94 -7.38
CA PRO A 111 -0.68 6.63 -6.33
C PRO A 111 -1.96 7.31 -6.83
N HIS A 112 -1.91 7.85 -8.04
CA HIS A 112 -2.96 8.68 -8.63
C HIS A 112 -4.08 7.89 -9.35
N LEU A 113 -3.96 6.57 -9.48
CA LEU A 113 -4.89 5.74 -10.28
C LEU A 113 -6.33 5.70 -9.73
N THR A 114 -6.52 5.93 -8.43
CA THR A 114 -7.85 6.00 -7.81
C THR A 114 -8.57 7.31 -8.12
N GLY A 115 -7.85 8.34 -8.60
CA GLY A 115 -8.35 9.70 -8.79
C GLY A 115 -8.63 10.45 -7.49
N ASP A 116 -8.40 9.82 -6.34
CA ASP A 116 -8.55 10.42 -5.02
C ASP A 116 -7.40 11.38 -4.72
N ARG A 117 -7.67 12.39 -3.88
CA ARG A 117 -6.63 13.22 -3.25
C ARG A 117 -6.73 13.09 -1.74
N HIS A 118 -5.59 13.05 -1.07
CA HIS A 118 -5.55 12.95 0.38
C HIS A 118 -5.90 14.30 1.04
N GLU A 119 -6.93 14.29 1.88
CA GLU A 119 -7.13 15.36 2.87
C GLU A 119 -5.99 15.28 3.89
N LEU A 120 -5.03 16.21 3.79
CA LEU A 120 -3.88 16.31 4.67
C LEU A 120 -4.30 16.77 6.08
N SER A 121 -3.61 16.27 7.10
CA SER A 121 -3.84 16.61 8.50
C SER A 121 -2.60 16.31 9.35
N ALA A 122 -2.62 16.65 10.65
CA ALA A 122 -1.57 16.23 11.58
C ALA A 122 -1.41 14.70 11.71
N GLU A 123 -2.42 13.91 11.29
CA GLU A 123 -2.38 12.45 11.29
C GLU A 123 -2.26 11.87 9.85
N ARG A 124 -2.16 12.71 8.81
CA ARG A 124 -1.98 12.27 7.42
C ARG A 124 -1.14 13.25 6.61
N MET A 125 0.01 12.77 6.13
CA MET A 125 0.85 13.49 5.17
C MET A 125 1.09 12.68 3.90
N VAL A 126 1.28 13.39 2.79
CA VAL A 126 1.88 12.89 1.56
C VAL A 126 3.22 13.60 1.46
N ILE A 127 4.30 12.83 1.32
CA ILE A 127 5.66 13.31 1.12
C ILE A 127 6.04 12.89 -0.30
N GLU A 128 6.03 13.87 -1.20
CA GLU A 128 6.41 13.69 -2.60
C GLU A 128 7.91 13.87 -2.75
N TYR A 129 8.55 13.01 -3.55
CA TYR A 129 9.96 13.12 -3.92
C TYR A 129 10.13 12.86 -5.41
N ASN A 130 11.30 13.14 -5.97
CA ASN A 130 11.57 12.98 -7.41
C ASN A 130 12.95 12.32 -7.58
N HIS A 131 13.01 11.10 -8.14
CA HIS A 131 14.21 10.25 -8.34
C HIS A 131 15.52 10.97 -8.78
N GLN A 132 16.06 10.78 -10.00
CA GLN A 132 15.61 10.00 -11.15
C GLN A 132 16.73 9.05 -11.63
N ASN A 133 16.46 7.75 -11.71
CA ASN A 133 17.46 6.77 -12.11
C ASN A 133 17.55 6.65 -13.66
N PRO A 134 18.67 7.07 -14.30
CA PRO A 134 18.84 7.03 -15.75
C PRO A 134 19.14 5.64 -16.31
N ASP A 135 19.57 4.70 -15.45
CA ASP A 135 19.90 3.33 -15.81
C ASP A 135 18.70 2.37 -15.63
N SER A 136 17.58 2.84 -15.05
CA SER A 136 16.36 2.04 -14.86
C SER A 136 15.72 1.63 -16.19
N ALA A 137 15.74 0.33 -16.48
CA ALA A 137 14.88 -0.26 -17.49
C ALA A 137 13.39 -0.16 -17.07
N VAL A 138 12.49 -0.17 -18.04
CA VAL A 138 11.04 -0.30 -17.78
C VAL A 138 10.72 -1.77 -17.53
N GLU A 139 10.82 -2.19 -16.26
CA GLU A 139 10.67 -3.60 -15.86
C GLU A 139 9.22 -3.98 -15.48
N SER A 140 8.33 -3.01 -15.21
CA SER A 140 6.93 -3.26 -14.82
C SER A 140 5.92 -2.55 -15.73
N ILE A 141 4.68 -3.04 -15.74
CA ILE A 141 3.54 -2.40 -16.43
C ILE A 141 3.22 -0.99 -15.90
N ALA A 142 3.63 -0.68 -14.67
CA ALA A 142 3.44 0.62 -14.02
C ALA A 142 4.58 1.60 -14.30
N GLY A 143 5.67 1.16 -14.93
CA GLY A 143 6.82 1.99 -15.28
C GLY A 143 8.02 1.82 -14.34
N SER A 144 9.16 2.38 -14.74
CA SER A 144 10.43 2.28 -14.00
C SER A 144 10.44 3.04 -12.67
N ALA A 145 9.54 4.01 -12.48
CA ALA A 145 9.35 4.69 -11.19
C ALA A 145 8.56 3.84 -10.17
N HIS A 146 7.90 2.77 -10.62
CA HIS A 146 7.07 1.91 -9.78
C HIS A 146 7.73 0.53 -9.56
N THR A 147 8.92 0.55 -8.97
CA THR A 147 9.55 -0.63 -8.35
C THR A 147 9.90 -0.32 -6.89
N TRP A 148 10.00 -1.36 -6.07
CA TRP A 148 10.31 -1.20 -4.64
C TRP A 148 11.70 -0.60 -4.45
N GLU A 149 12.68 -1.09 -5.21
CA GLU A 149 14.07 -0.67 -5.22
C GLU A 149 14.20 0.81 -5.63
N HIS A 150 13.54 1.21 -6.74
CA HIS A 150 13.56 2.60 -7.21
C HIS A 150 12.97 3.57 -6.18
N ASN A 151 11.89 3.16 -5.49
CA ASN A 151 11.27 3.96 -4.44
C ASN A 151 12.20 4.04 -3.20
N LEU A 152 12.82 2.94 -2.78
CA LEU A 152 13.77 2.94 -1.66
C LEU A 152 14.98 3.85 -1.93
N ASP A 153 15.55 3.81 -3.13
CA ASP A 153 16.66 4.69 -3.51
C ASP A 153 16.24 6.17 -3.45
N GLY A 154 15.04 6.49 -3.94
CA GLY A 154 14.50 7.86 -3.92
C GLY A 154 14.14 8.35 -2.52
N ILE A 155 13.59 7.49 -1.67
CA ILE A 155 13.34 7.77 -0.25
C ILE A 155 14.67 8.01 0.46
N THR A 156 15.69 7.15 0.25
CA THR A 156 17.02 7.32 0.87
C THR A 156 17.66 8.64 0.45
N LEU A 157 17.58 9.01 -0.83
CA LEU A 157 18.07 10.31 -1.32
C LEU A 157 17.34 11.49 -0.67
N MET A 158 16.02 11.38 -0.48
CA MET A 158 15.23 12.39 0.22
C MET A 158 15.59 12.48 1.71
N GLU A 159 15.78 11.34 2.41
CA GLU A 159 16.21 11.29 3.82
C GLU A 159 17.61 11.88 4.02
N ASP A 160 18.55 11.63 3.09
CA ASP A 160 19.89 12.22 3.12
C ASP A 160 19.89 13.75 2.87
N ASN A 161 18.80 14.32 2.32
CA ASN A 161 18.69 15.72 1.91
C ASN A 161 17.48 16.46 2.52
N GLU A 162 16.92 15.98 3.63
CA GLU A 162 15.71 16.52 4.28
C GLU A 162 15.76 18.02 4.58
N ALA A 163 16.96 18.56 4.84
CA ALA A 163 17.17 19.98 5.10
C ALA A 163 16.65 20.86 3.94
N ASP A 164 16.84 20.38 2.71
CA ASP A 164 16.57 21.08 1.45
C ASP A 164 15.27 20.60 0.77
N TRP A 165 14.86 19.35 1.02
CA TRP A 165 13.72 18.71 0.33
C TRP A 165 12.38 18.81 1.08
N LEU A 166 12.42 18.81 2.42
CA LEU A 166 11.21 18.75 3.25
C LEU A 166 10.95 20.06 4.01
N ASP A 167 9.67 20.34 4.25
CA ASP A 167 9.27 21.41 5.15
C ASP A 167 9.42 21.01 6.65
N LEU A 168 9.13 21.96 7.56
CA LEU A 168 9.27 21.69 8.99
C LEU A 168 8.21 20.72 9.54
N GLY A 169 6.99 20.72 8.99
CA GLY A 169 5.92 19.80 9.34
C GLY A 169 6.23 18.37 8.89
N GLU A 170 6.69 18.21 7.65
CA GLU A 170 7.08 16.91 7.07
C GLU A 170 8.24 16.27 7.86
N ARG A 171 9.30 17.04 8.16
CA ARG A 171 10.40 16.55 9.01
C ARG A 171 9.94 16.15 10.40
N ASN A 172 9.13 16.98 11.07
CA ASN A 172 8.60 16.65 12.39
C ASN A 172 7.77 15.34 12.36
N HIS A 173 6.98 15.13 11.30
CA HIS A 173 6.15 13.94 11.14
C HIS A 173 6.99 12.68 10.86
N LEU A 174 8.04 12.78 10.04
CA LEU A 174 9.02 11.70 9.86
C LEU A 174 9.80 11.38 11.14
N ASP A 175 10.24 12.39 11.89
CA ASP A 175 10.95 12.20 13.15
C ASP A 175 10.07 11.55 14.22
N GLU A 176 8.80 11.95 14.32
CA GLU A 176 7.82 11.28 15.19
C GLU A 176 7.59 9.81 14.78
N PHE A 177 7.50 9.52 13.47
CA PHE A 177 7.39 8.15 12.97
C PHE A 177 8.65 7.32 13.27
N ARG A 178 9.85 7.86 13.01
CA ARG A 178 11.14 7.22 13.31
C ARG A 178 11.31 6.93 14.79
N ALA A 179 10.88 7.85 15.66
CA ALA A 179 10.90 7.66 17.11
C ALA A 179 10.02 6.50 17.57
N GLN A 180 8.88 6.26 16.90
CA GLN A 180 8.01 5.12 17.17
C GLN A 180 8.59 3.77 16.70
N LEU A 181 9.52 3.78 15.74
CA LEU A 181 10.23 2.59 15.25
C LEU A 181 11.55 2.30 15.98
N ARG A 182 11.84 2.98 17.10
CA ARG A 182 12.99 2.67 17.95
C ARG A 182 12.60 1.65 19.01
N PHE A 183 13.04 0.41 18.82
CA PHE A 183 12.83 -0.69 19.76
C PHE A 183 14.15 -1.05 20.46
N ASP A 184 14.14 -1.06 21.81
CA ASP A 184 15.28 -1.52 22.63
C ASP A 184 15.36 -3.07 22.73
N ALA A 185 14.68 -3.77 21.83
CA ALA A 185 14.54 -5.24 21.81
C ALA A 185 15.12 -5.83 20.52
N GLU A 186 15.42 -7.13 20.56
CA GLU A 186 15.84 -7.89 19.37
C GLU A 186 14.67 -7.97 18.36
N VAL A 187 14.98 -7.81 17.07
CA VAL A 187 13.98 -7.83 15.99
C VAL A 187 13.94 -9.22 15.37
N GLU A 188 12.85 -9.95 15.63
CA GLU A 188 12.56 -11.22 14.97
C GLU A 188 11.79 -10.98 13.67
N THR A 189 12.17 -11.69 12.61
CA THR A 189 11.56 -11.56 11.26
C THR A 189 10.78 -12.82 10.91
N TYR A 190 9.49 -12.65 10.66
CA TYR A 190 8.57 -13.70 10.20
C TYR A 190 8.09 -13.38 8.78
N VAL A 191 8.02 -14.40 7.93
CA VAL A 191 7.55 -14.29 6.54
C VAL A 191 6.36 -15.24 6.37
N PHE A 192 5.26 -14.71 5.84
CA PHE A 192 4.01 -15.43 5.64
C PHE A 192 3.67 -15.47 4.15
N GLU A 193 3.24 -16.63 3.68
CA GLU A 193 2.63 -16.81 2.37
C GLU A 193 1.12 -16.94 2.54
N SER A 194 0.35 -16.23 1.72
CA SER A 194 -1.11 -16.30 1.70
C SER A 194 -1.60 -16.83 0.35
N HIS A 195 -2.72 -17.56 0.38
CA HIS A 195 -3.35 -18.13 -0.80
C HIS A 195 -4.87 -18.00 -0.75
N TRP A 196 -5.51 -17.85 -1.91
CA TRP A 196 -6.96 -17.84 -2.04
C TRP A 196 -7.52 -19.25 -1.91
N GLN A 197 -8.47 -19.43 -0.99
CA GLN A 197 -9.24 -20.67 -0.86
C GLN A 197 -10.67 -20.44 -1.39
N PRO A 198 -11.18 -21.29 -2.30
CA PRO A 198 -12.59 -21.28 -2.65
C PRO A 198 -13.45 -21.57 -1.42
N MET A 199 -14.54 -20.82 -1.23
CA MET A 199 -15.48 -21.10 -0.14
C MET A 199 -16.34 -22.31 -0.49
N ASP A 200 -16.44 -23.29 0.43
CA ASP A 200 -17.36 -24.43 0.32
C ASP A 200 -18.84 -24.00 0.31
N THR A 201 -19.15 -22.81 0.83
CA THR A 201 -20.48 -22.19 0.79
C THR A 201 -20.30 -20.67 0.67
N PRO A 202 -20.83 -19.99 -0.36
CA PRO A 202 -20.69 -18.54 -0.49
C PRO A 202 -21.49 -17.81 0.60
N GLU A 203 -20.83 -16.99 1.42
CA GLU A 203 -21.52 -16.18 2.44
C GLU A 203 -22.34 -15.03 1.82
N HIS A 204 -21.91 -14.51 0.66
CA HIS A 204 -22.65 -13.54 -0.12
C HIS A 204 -22.63 -13.87 -1.63
N ILE A 205 -23.81 -14.08 -2.20
CA ILE A 205 -24.00 -13.99 -3.65
C ILE A 205 -24.03 -12.49 -3.99
N MET A 206 -23.00 -12.00 -4.68
CA MET A 206 -22.95 -10.61 -5.15
C MET A 206 -24.18 -10.32 -6.03
N PRO A 207 -24.87 -9.15 -5.88
CA PRO A 207 -26.13 -8.90 -6.58
C PRO A 207 -26.02 -8.82 -8.11
N TRP A 208 -24.82 -8.55 -8.61
CA TRP A 208 -24.46 -8.76 -10.00
C TRP A 208 -23.69 -10.07 -10.10
N GLN A 209 -24.08 -10.90 -11.07
CA GLN A 209 -23.16 -11.87 -11.62
C GLN A 209 -21.96 -11.07 -12.13
N ALA A 210 -20.80 -11.22 -11.50
CA ALA A 210 -19.57 -10.75 -12.10
C ALA A 210 -19.47 -11.40 -13.48
N GLY A 211 -19.22 -10.60 -14.51
CA GLY A 211 -18.63 -11.13 -15.72
C GLY A 211 -17.35 -11.87 -15.33
N GLY A 212 -16.92 -12.81 -16.17
CA GLY A 212 -15.70 -13.56 -15.88
C GLY A 212 -14.47 -12.64 -15.83
N VAL A 213 -13.30 -13.27 -15.79
CA VAL A 213 -11.98 -12.62 -15.85
C VAL A 213 -11.87 -11.54 -16.95
N SER A 214 -12.70 -11.58 -17.99
CA SER A 214 -12.91 -10.52 -18.99
C SER A 214 -13.24 -9.12 -18.43
N ASP A 215 -13.87 -8.98 -17.27
CA ASP A 215 -14.16 -7.66 -16.68
C ASP A 215 -12.88 -7.02 -16.07
N LEU A 216 -11.79 -7.79 -15.92
CA LEU A 216 -10.48 -7.29 -15.50
C LEU A 216 -9.66 -6.70 -16.65
N ASP A 217 -10.05 -6.95 -17.91
CA ASP A 217 -9.45 -6.27 -19.07
C ASP A 217 -9.62 -4.74 -18.93
N TYR A 218 -10.72 -4.27 -18.33
CA TYR A 218 -10.93 -2.85 -18.04
C TYR A 218 -9.91 -2.26 -17.04
N LEU A 219 -9.46 -3.04 -16.05
CA LEU A 219 -8.41 -2.59 -15.11
C LEU A 219 -7.03 -2.61 -15.77
N GLY A 220 -6.74 -3.59 -16.62
CA GLY A 220 -5.55 -3.62 -17.46
C GLY A 220 -5.52 -2.46 -18.46
N ASP A 221 -6.64 -2.17 -19.11
CA ASP A 221 -6.81 -1.06 -20.04
C ASP A 221 -6.71 0.29 -19.32
N ALA A 222 -7.33 0.46 -18.15
CA ALA A 222 -7.21 1.70 -17.36
C ALA A 222 -5.77 1.98 -16.93
N LEU A 223 -5.03 0.96 -16.50
CA LEU A 223 -3.59 1.06 -16.21
C LEU A 223 -2.79 1.44 -17.47
N GLN A 224 -3.06 0.79 -18.61
CA GLN A 224 -2.38 1.06 -19.88
C GLN A 224 -2.76 2.41 -20.50
N ASP A 225 -3.98 2.90 -20.29
CA ASP A 225 -4.46 4.20 -20.75
C ASP A 225 -3.90 5.32 -19.89
N GLY A 226 -3.90 5.19 -18.56
CA GLY A 226 -3.21 6.14 -17.67
C GLY A 226 -1.72 6.26 -17.99
N ALA A 227 -1.03 5.12 -18.19
CA ALA A 227 0.36 5.10 -18.64
C ALA A 227 0.57 5.67 -20.06
N ARG A 228 -0.46 5.66 -20.93
CA ARG A 228 -0.43 6.28 -22.26
C ARG A 228 -0.72 7.79 -22.23
N GLU A 229 -1.56 8.26 -21.32
CA GLU A 229 -1.85 9.70 -21.17
C GLU A 229 -0.68 10.45 -20.55
N LEU A 230 -0.04 9.89 -19.52
CA LEU A 230 1.15 10.50 -18.92
C LEU A 230 2.33 10.61 -19.90
N ARG A 231 2.50 9.64 -20.81
CA ARG A 231 3.48 9.72 -21.93
C ARG A 231 3.15 10.80 -22.99
N ARG A 232 1.97 11.43 -22.93
CA ARG A 232 1.57 12.53 -23.83
C ARG A 232 1.72 13.90 -23.18
N LEU A 233 1.94 13.98 -21.86
CA LEU A 233 2.30 15.23 -21.22
C LEU A 233 3.73 15.62 -21.68
N PRO A 234 3.96 16.89 -22.02
CA PRO A 234 5.32 17.35 -22.31
C PRO A 234 6.17 17.25 -21.03
N PRO A 235 7.49 16.98 -21.16
CA PRO A 235 8.39 17.17 -20.03
C PRO A 235 8.47 18.67 -19.70
N GLU A 236 8.16 19.02 -18.45
CA GLU A 236 8.52 20.31 -17.85
C GLU A 236 9.90 20.23 -17.18
#